data_AF-A0A7Y4XX61-F1
#
_entry.id   AF-A0A7Y4XX61-F1
#
_cell.length_a   1.000
_cell.length_b   1.000
_cell.length_c   1.000
_cell.angle_alpha   90.00
_cell.angle_beta   90.00
_cell.angle_gamma   90.00
#
_symmetry.space_group_name_H-M   'P 1'
#
loop_
_entity.id
_entity.type
_entity.pdbx_description
1 polymer ?
#
loop_
_entity_poly.entity_id
_entity_poly.type
_entity_poly.pdbx_seq_one_letter_code
_entity_poly.pdbx_strand_id
1 'polypeptide(L)'
;MPSTLKSLMLLLGFWLPSAQAVDYLYKDVTANTLPTRFCYPINKATDLTADRYNLDRFNKLFCKSLGAGWHVDKRKANGTAVCKPCNGDEQGLHQCFMQNVVVTCKLVKPDSLDDRVSKK
;
A
#
# COMPACT_ATOMS: atom_id res chain seq x y z
N MET A 1 55.65 -35.05 2.20
CA MET A 1 55.15 -33.78 2.78
C MET A 1 54.16 -33.16 1.79
N PRO A 2 52.85 -33.37 1.97
CA PRO A 2 51.92 -32.23 1.89
C PRO A 2 50.65 -32.45 2.75
N SER A 3 50.56 -31.85 3.94
CA SER A 3 49.38 -32.03 4.82
C SER A 3 48.75 -30.73 5.34
N THR A 4 49.28 -29.57 4.98
CA THR A 4 48.89 -28.28 5.60
C THR A 4 47.83 -27.49 4.82
N LEU A 5 47.50 -27.87 3.58
CA LEU A 5 46.61 -27.08 2.72
C LEU A 5 45.12 -27.19 3.10
N LYS A 6 44.72 -28.24 3.83
CA LYS A 6 43.30 -28.45 4.22
C LYS A 6 42.83 -27.55 5.36
N SER A 7 43.76 -26.95 6.11
CA SER A 7 43.42 -26.14 7.29
C SER A 7 42.99 -24.70 6.95
N LEU A 8 43.33 -24.18 5.76
CA LEU A 8 43.07 -22.78 5.41
C LEU A 8 41.64 -22.55 4.87
N MET A 9 40.96 -23.59 4.38
CA MET A 9 39.59 -23.44 3.86
C MET A 9 38.48 -23.42 4.94
N LEU A 10 38.79 -23.79 6.19
CA LEU A 10 37.79 -23.88 7.26
C LEU A 10 37.53 -22.55 7.99
N LEU A 11 38.32 -21.51 7.72
CA LEU A 11 38.21 -20.20 8.40
C LEU A 11 37.41 -19.14 7.59
N LEU A 12 37.04 -19.42 6.34
CA LEU A 12 36.33 -18.46 5.47
C LEU A 12 34.80 -18.50 5.58
N GLY A 13 34.22 -19.41 6.37
CA GLY A 13 32.77 -19.59 6.46
C GLY A 13 32.04 -18.77 7.53
N PHE A 14 32.75 -18.04 8.39
CA PHE A 14 32.18 -17.54 9.66
C PHE A 14 31.62 -16.11 9.62
N TRP A 15 31.59 -15.46 8.45
CA TRP A 15 31.14 -14.07 8.31
C TRP A 15 29.93 -13.94 7.38
N LEU A 16 29.00 -14.90 7.43
CA LEU A 16 27.69 -14.72 6.79
C LEU A 16 26.79 -13.90 7.74
N PRO A 17 26.39 -12.68 7.37
CA PRO A 17 25.41 -11.96 8.16
C PRO A 17 24.10 -12.76 8.18
N SER A 18 23.57 -13.01 9.37
CA SER A 18 22.25 -13.61 9.55
C SER A 18 21.20 -12.66 8.99
N ALA A 19 20.56 -13.05 7.88
CA ALA A 19 19.42 -12.34 7.34
C ALA A 19 18.28 -12.42 8.35
N GLN A 20 17.98 -11.33 9.05
CA GLN A 20 16.83 -11.27 9.93
C GLN A 20 15.56 -11.14 9.10
N ALA A 21 14.61 -12.05 9.35
CA ALA A 21 13.30 -12.01 8.72
C ALA A 21 12.47 -10.91 9.37
N VAL A 22 12.09 -9.90 8.58
CA VAL A 22 11.07 -8.94 9.00
C VAL A 22 9.72 -9.61 8.86
N ASP A 23 9.04 -9.78 9.97
CA ASP A 23 7.67 -10.27 9.98
C ASP A 23 6.71 -9.20 9.50
N TYR A 24 5.76 -9.61 8.66
CA TYR A 24 4.75 -8.73 8.10
C TYR A 24 3.35 -9.12 8.58
N LEU A 25 2.53 -8.10 8.83
CA LEU A 25 1.09 -8.22 9.05
C LEU A 25 0.35 -7.69 7.82
N TYR A 26 -0.64 -8.43 7.36
CA TYR A 26 -1.48 -8.03 6.23
C TYR A 26 -2.86 -7.67 6.76
N LYS A 27 -3.31 -6.45 6.49
CA LYS A 27 -4.61 -5.96 6.95
C LYS A 27 -5.44 -5.46 5.78
N ASP A 28 -6.67 -5.95 5.71
CA ASP A 28 -7.64 -5.45 4.75
C ASP A 28 -8.30 -4.16 5.27
N VAL A 29 -8.51 -3.23 4.36
CA VAL A 29 -9.24 -1.98 4.60
C VAL A 29 -10.31 -1.83 3.56
N THR A 30 -11.52 -1.52 4.03
CA THR A 30 -12.61 -1.03 3.19
C THR A 30 -12.78 0.45 3.43
N ALA A 31 -12.63 1.26 2.38
CA ALA A 31 -12.75 2.72 2.48
C ALA A 31 -13.35 3.32 1.20
N ASN A 32 -13.82 4.56 1.34
CA ASN A 32 -14.33 5.35 0.22
C ASN A 32 -13.24 6.33 -0.25
N THR A 33 -13.13 6.54 -1.55
CA THR A 33 -12.27 7.62 -2.07
C THR A 33 -12.89 8.97 -1.81
N LEU A 34 -12.11 10.03 -2.00
CA LEU A 34 -12.69 11.37 -2.07
C LEU A 34 -13.42 11.55 -3.41
N PRO A 35 -14.44 12.43 -3.45
CA PRO A 35 -15.08 12.83 -4.69
C PRO A 35 -14.10 13.54 -5.64
N THR A 36 -14.45 13.56 -6.93
CA THR A 36 -13.73 14.38 -7.92
C THR A 36 -13.64 15.83 -7.44
N ARG A 37 -12.47 16.45 -7.64
CA ARG A 37 -12.21 17.84 -7.20
C ARG A 37 -13.18 18.85 -7.81
N PHE A 38 -13.57 18.62 -9.05
CA PHE A 38 -14.47 19.47 -9.82
C PHE A 38 -15.71 18.68 -10.24
N CYS A 39 -16.72 19.44 -10.62
CA CYS A 39 -17.95 18.93 -11.18
C CYS A 39 -17.77 18.63 -12.67
N TYR A 40 -18.20 17.44 -13.08
CA TYR A 40 -18.07 16.98 -14.46
C TYR A 40 -19.38 16.35 -14.92
N PRO A 41 -19.59 16.22 -16.24
CA PRO A 41 -20.64 15.35 -16.76
C PRO A 41 -20.51 13.95 -16.15
N ILE A 42 -21.63 13.31 -15.82
CA ILE A 42 -21.67 12.07 -15.03
C ILE A 42 -20.71 10.98 -15.55
N ASN A 43 -20.64 10.79 -16.88
CA ASN A 43 -19.75 9.81 -17.50
C ASN A 43 -18.29 10.12 -17.21
N LYS A 44 -17.88 11.38 -17.44
CA LYS A 44 -16.50 11.84 -17.17
C LYS A 44 -16.16 11.77 -15.68
N ALA A 45 -17.10 12.15 -14.80
CA ALA A 45 -16.90 12.06 -13.36
C ALA A 45 -16.69 10.60 -12.91
N THR A 46 -17.46 9.68 -13.47
CA THR A 46 -17.36 8.24 -13.22
C THR A 46 -16.02 7.68 -13.70
N ASP A 47 -15.62 8.01 -14.93
CA ASP A 47 -14.38 7.55 -15.54
C ASP A 47 -13.14 8.02 -14.76
N LEU A 48 -13.10 9.30 -14.37
CA LEU A 48 -12.00 9.87 -13.60
C LEU A 48 -11.83 9.20 -12.24
N THR A 49 -12.95 8.86 -11.59
CA THR A 49 -12.89 8.27 -10.26
C THR A 49 -12.55 6.78 -10.32
N ALA A 50 -13.06 6.06 -11.32
CA ALA A 50 -12.77 4.65 -11.56
C ALA A 50 -11.39 4.40 -12.19
N ASP A 51 -10.71 5.46 -12.66
CA ASP A 51 -9.40 5.35 -13.26
C ASP A 51 -8.37 4.70 -12.31
N ARG A 52 -7.49 3.89 -12.90
CA ARG A 52 -6.50 3.10 -12.16
C ARG A 52 -5.55 3.97 -11.37
N TYR A 53 -5.11 5.10 -11.92
CA TYR A 53 -4.18 6.01 -11.24
C TYR A 53 -4.84 6.61 -10.00
N ASN A 54 -6.12 6.98 -10.09
CA ASN A 54 -6.87 7.51 -8.97
C ASN A 54 -7.03 6.46 -7.86
N LEU A 55 -7.43 5.23 -8.22
CA LEU A 55 -7.55 4.12 -7.29
C LEU A 55 -6.21 3.76 -6.61
N ASP A 56 -5.11 3.72 -7.37
CA ASP A 56 -3.79 3.41 -6.83
C ASP A 56 -3.33 4.49 -5.82
N ARG A 57 -3.62 5.76 -6.12
CA ARG A 57 -3.35 6.87 -5.20
C ARG A 57 -4.13 6.70 -3.89
N PHE A 58 -5.43 6.44 -3.96
CA PHE A 58 -6.24 6.30 -2.74
C PHE A 58 -5.91 5.04 -1.94
N ASN A 59 -5.60 3.92 -2.60
CA ASN A 59 -5.11 2.72 -1.94
C ASN A 59 -3.88 2.99 -1.07
N LYS A 60 -2.91 3.75 -1.61
CA LYS A 60 -1.72 4.17 -0.87
C LYS A 60 -2.09 5.05 0.33
N LEU A 61 -3.04 5.97 0.17
CA LEU A 61 -3.53 6.81 1.26
C LEU A 61 -4.24 6.00 2.36
N PHE A 62 -5.04 5.00 1.99
CA PHE A 62 -5.70 4.11 2.95
C PHE A 62 -4.68 3.29 3.76
N CYS A 63 -3.66 2.75 3.09
CA CYS A 63 -2.58 2.04 3.78
C CYS A 63 -1.74 2.98 4.65
N LYS A 64 -1.52 4.22 4.19
CA LYS A 64 -0.82 5.24 4.98
C LYS A 64 -1.55 5.58 6.26
N SER A 65 -2.88 5.70 6.24
CA SER A 65 -3.67 5.99 7.44
C SER A 65 -3.66 4.86 8.47
N LEU A 66 -3.28 3.64 8.08
CA LEU A 66 -3.05 2.52 8.99
C LEU A 66 -1.62 2.42 9.53
N GLY A 67 -0.71 3.30 9.11
CA GLY A 67 0.71 3.19 9.46
C GLY A 67 1.51 2.23 8.59
N ALA A 68 0.92 1.68 7.52
CA ALA A 68 1.63 0.86 6.53
C ALA A 68 2.48 1.69 5.55
N GLY A 69 2.49 3.02 5.71
CA GLY A 69 3.12 3.93 4.75
C GLY A 69 2.50 3.78 3.36
N TRP A 70 3.35 3.62 2.33
CA TRP A 70 2.92 3.48 0.94
C TRP A 70 2.82 2.02 0.47
N HIS A 71 2.91 1.05 1.41
CA HIS A 71 2.97 -0.37 1.10
C HIS A 71 1.58 -0.99 0.93
N VAL A 72 1.12 -0.99 -0.32
CA VAL A 72 -0.04 -1.76 -0.78
C VAL A 72 0.43 -3.15 -1.18
N ASP A 73 -0.21 -4.20 -0.67
CA ASP A 73 0.01 -5.58 -1.12
C ASP A 73 -0.82 -5.84 -2.38
N LYS A 74 -2.14 -5.68 -2.28
CA LYS A 74 -3.06 -5.84 -3.42
C LYS A 74 -4.36 -5.08 -3.22
N ARG A 75 -4.97 -4.64 -4.33
CA ARG A 75 -6.37 -4.18 -4.34
C ARG A 75 -7.27 -5.39 -4.56
N LYS A 76 -8.14 -5.69 -3.61
CA LYS A 76 -9.09 -6.81 -3.67
C LYS A 76 -10.37 -6.43 -4.42
N ALA A 77 -10.82 -5.18 -4.29
CA ALA A 77 -12.00 -4.67 -5.00
C ALA A 77 -11.83 -3.19 -5.32
N ASN A 78 -12.29 -2.78 -6.51
CA ASN A 78 -12.29 -1.38 -6.94
C ASN A 78 -13.45 -0.57 -6.33
N GLY A 79 -14.46 -1.23 -5.76
CA GLY A 79 -15.66 -0.58 -5.27
C GLY A 79 -16.65 -0.22 -6.39
N THR A 80 -17.63 0.63 -6.06
CA THR A 80 -18.66 1.12 -6.99
C THR A 80 -18.62 2.65 -7.06
N ALA A 81 -18.73 3.21 -8.26
CA ALA A 81 -18.80 4.66 -8.42
C ALA A 81 -20.16 5.18 -7.93
N VAL A 82 -20.14 6.15 -7.01
CA VAL A 82 -21.32 6.83 -6.49
C VAL A 82 -21.19 8.31 -6.80
N CYS A 83 -22.19 8.84 -7.51
CA CYS A 83 -22.21 10.20 -7.99
C CYS A 83 -23.27 11.02 -7.27
N LYS A 84 -22.93 12.25 -6.90
CA LYS A 84 -23.87 13.23 -6.34
C LYS A 84 -23.93 14.44 -7.28
N PRO A 85 -25.13 15.02 -7.49
CA PRO A 85 -25.24 16.24 -8.26
C PRO A 85 -24.48 17.37 -7.55
N CYS A 86 -23.90 18.26 -8.34
CA CYS A 86 -23.28 19.48 -7.83
C CYS A 86 -24.34 20.52 -7.47
N ASN A 87 -24.03 21.36 -6.49
CA ASN A 87 -24.93 22.42 -6.05
C ASN A 87 -24.72 23.69 -6.89
N GLY A 88 -25.76 24.51 -7.04
CA GLY A 88 -25.69 25.82 -7.70
C GLY A 88 -25.96 25.79 -9.20
N ASP A 89 -25.27 26.65 -9.96
CA ASP A 89 -25.46 26.84 -11.42
C ASP A 89 -24.94 25.68 -12.28
N GLU A 90 -24.31 24.67 -11.66
CA GLU A 90 -23.73 23.50 -12.31
C GLU A 90 -24.77 22.40 -12.59
N GLN A 91 -25.90 22.78 -13.17
CA GLN A 91 -26.99 21.87 -13.51
C GLN A 91 -26.51 20.76 -14.46
N GLY A 92 -26.75 19.50 -14.08
CA GLY A 92 -26.34 18.33 -14.85
C GLY A 92 -24.88 17.90 -14.65
N LEU A 93 -24.12 18.57 -13.79
CA LEU A 93 -22.79 18.13 -13.38
C LEU A 93 -22.82 17.36 -12.06
N HIS A 94 -21.87 16.45 -11.92
CA HIS A 94 -21.76 15.52 -10.81
C HIS A 94 -20.34 15.45 -10.26
N GLN A 95 -20.25 15.14 -8.96
CA GLN A 95 -19.05 14.68 -8.30
C GLN A 95 -19.20 13.21 -7.94
N CYS A 96 -18.22 12.39 -8.34
CA CYS A 96 -18.26 10.95 -8.09
C CYS A 96 -17.09 10.49 -7.22
N PHE A 97 -17.32 9.51 -6.36
CA PHE A 97 -16.30 8.82 -5.56
C PHE A 97 -16.48 7.30 -5.68
N MET A 98 -15.42 6.52 -5.43
CA MET A 98 -15.52 5.07 -5.35
C MET A 98 -15.86 4.67 -3.93
N GLN A 99 -16.99 3.99 -3.77
CA GLN A 99 -17.47 3.47 -2.51
C GLN A 99 -16.99 2.03 -2.32
N ASN A 100 -16.62 1.66 -1.08
CA ASN A 100 -16.24 0.30 -0.70
C ASN A 100 -15.05 -0.26 -1.50
N VAL A 101 -14.01 0.54 -1.69
CA VAL A 101 -12.72 0.06 -2.22
C VAL A 101 -12.09 -0.83 -1.16
N VAL A 102 -11.68 -2.04 -1.54
CA VAL A 102 -11.03 -2.99 -0.62
C VAL A 102 -9.57 -3.18 -1.01
N VAL A 103 -8.67 -2.89 -0.08
CA VAL A 103 -7.21 -3.00 -0.27
C VAL A 103 -6.58 -3.77 0.88
N THR A 104 -5.62 -4.63 0.57
CA THR A 104 -4.74 -5.27 1.56
C THR A 104 -3.46 -4.42 1.70
N CYS A 105 -3.20 -3.97 2.92
CA CYS A 105 -2.02 -3.20 3.28
C CYS A 105 -1.00 -4.10 3.97
N LYS A 106 0.29 -3.90 3.67
CA LYS A 106 1.40 -4.64 4.27
C LYS A 106 2.07 -3.80 5.35
N LEU A 107 1.96 -4.23 6.60
CA LEU A 107 2.55 -3.60 7.77
C LEU A 107 3.75 -4.42 8.25
N VAL A 108 4.78 -3.74 8.75
CA VAL A 108 5.84 -4.38 9.51
C VAL A 108 5.32 -4.59 10.94
N LYS A 109 5.47 -5.81 11.50
CA LYS A 109 5.05 -6.01 12.89
C LYS A 109 5.96 -5.20 13.83
N PRO A 110 5.42 -4.52 14.86
CA PRO A 110 6.22 -3.65 15.71
C PRO A 110 7.33 -4.40 16.49
N ASP A 111 7.08 -5.65 16.89
CA ASP A 111 8.05 -6.55 17.53
C ASP A 111 9.22 -6.95 16.61
N SER A 112 9.02 -6.96 15.29
CA SER A 112 10.10 -7.24 14.31
C SER A 112 11.11 -6.09 14.15
N LEU A 113 10.89 -4.95 14.81
CA LEU A 113 11.81 -3.81 14.79
C LEU A 113 12.74 -3.77 16.01
N ASP A 114 12.47 -4.53 17.08
CA ASP A 114 13.19 -4.45 18.35
C ASP A 114 14.66 -4.89 18.22
N ASP A 115 14.95 -5.84 17.34
CA ASP A 115 16.32 -6.27 17.01
C ASP A 115 17.17 -5.16 16.33
N ARG A 116 16.55 -4.09 15.81
CA ARG A 116 17.26 -2.97 15.18
C ARG A 116 17.39 -1.73 16.07
N VAL A 117 16.57 -1.59 17.11
CA VAL A 117 16.59 -0.42 18.00
C VAL A 117 17.58 -0.62 19.16
N SER A 118 17.96 -1.86 19.49
CA SER A 118 18.90 -2.18 20.57
C SER A 118 20.39 -1.85 20.29
N LYS A 119 20.74 -1.36 19.09
CA LYS A 119 22.12 -0.96 18.73
C LYS A 119 22.26 0.55 18.50
N LYS A 120 21.83 1.36 19.47
CA LYS A 120 22.22 2.78 19.52
C LYS A 120 22.63 3.20 20.92
#